data_AF-A0A9E0IM49-F1
#
_entry.id   AF-A0A9E0IM49-F1
#
_cell.length_a   1.000
_cell.length_b   1.000
_cell.length_c   1.000
_cell.angle_alpha   90.00
_cell.angle_beta   90.00
_cell.angle_gamma   90.00
#
_symmetry.space_group_name_H-M   'P 1'
#
loop_
_entity.id
_entity.type
_entity.pdbx_description
1 polymer ?
#
loop_
_entity_poly.entity_id
_entity_poly.type
_entity_poly.pdbx_seq_one_letter_code
_entity_poly.pdbx_strand_id
1 'polypeptide(L)'
;MRTPLFEREPVPELRGLRGLTDPDAGVTAVIDLPILGARGDGKTQFIVHAIRTLRAHAPALTDEEQAANRAILRVVLDPRGPRSEATPPGVVPHYTFRVRAGALTARLGLGGAAALLVRATSALRWLALWAVVALAAGLVAAAVSRDLVPSLLVGGSVLALATVGVVLAARRALAGHGDLELVLWDVAGEQIYSAAAADYHALLTALAEARRRRAEALGRGYALAPILICNPLALGTRPSASAFDRLRRLLPLYAGVEPSTQQAMIAVNRWAVACALTTAGADRDEVVTVQAIAVDDEGRPHPGPAGPTGSDGGPPGRDVVRDVVREVCVDSEDHRDGEVVVRYLRYDAATDVELDGADGRLAYRFADGPGWFTGEAERTWIGWLTGLVRWSGPARMSPERVAVTALGVDAPAPGQPSPLAATPSGPAVPASTWGRPPGVG
;
A
#
# COMPACT_ATOMS: atom_id res chain seq x y z
N MET A 1 -19.21 15.81 -13.18
CA MET A 1 -19.70 15.32 -11.87
C MET A 1 -19.28 13.87 -11.76
N ARG A 2 -18.64 13.46 -10.66
CA ARG A 2 -18.22 12.06 -10.47
C ARG A 2 -19.46 11.19 -10.35
N THR A 3 -19.44 10.03 -10.99
CA THR A 3 -20.54 9.06 -10.96
C THR A 3 -20.22 7.99 -9.92
N PRO A 4 -21.20 7.50 -9.14
CA PRO A 4 -21.01 6.32 -8.30
C PRO A 4 -20.51 5.15 -9.14
N LEU A 5 -19.54 4.40 -8.61
CA LEU A 5 -19.05 3.19 -9.27
C LEU A 5 -20.01 2.01 -9.08
N PHE A 6 -20.74 2.02 -7.96
CA PHE A 6 -21.69 0.98 -7.59
C PHE A 6 -23.03 1.60 -7.20
N GLU A 7 -24.13 1.01 -7.68
CA GLU A 7 -25.48 1.41 -7.28
C GLU A 7 -25.85 0.87 -5.89
N ARG A 8 -25.27 -0.29 -5.52
CA ARG A 8 -25.49 -1.01 -4.26
C ARG A 8 -24.18 -1.61 -3.78
N GLU A 9 -24.10 -1.95 -2.50
CA GLU A 9 -22.95 -2.70 -1.99
C GLU A 9 -22.91 -4.09 -2.67
N PRO A 10 -21.78 -4.50 -3.26
CA PRO A 10 -21.67 -5.79 -3.93
C PRO A 10 -21.58 -6.96 -2.93
N VAL A 11 -21.23 -6.66 -1.68
CA VAL A 11 -21.19 -7.61 -0.56
C VAL A 11 -22.13 -7.08 0.53
N PRO A 12 -23.29 -7.70 0.76
CA PRO A 12 -24.33 -7.16 1.66
C PRO A 12 -23.86 -6.89 3.10
N GLU A 13 -22.90 -7.67 3.57
CA GLU A 13 -22.35 -7.66 4.93
C GLU A 13 -21.35 -6.53 5.15
N LEU A 14 -20.84 -5.94 4.06
CA LEU A 14 -19.81 -4.90 4.08
C LEU A 14 -20.32 -3.60 3.45
N ARG A 15 -19.90 -2.48 4.00
CA ARG A 15 -20.26 -1.13 3.54
C ARG A 15 -19.01 -0.32 3.22
N GLY A 16 -19.05 0.46 2.14
CA GLY A 16 -17.97 1.39 1.78
C GLY A 16 -17.82 1.56 0.27
N LEU A 17 -18.20 0.57 -0.54
CA LEU A 17 -18.03 0.65 -1.99
C LEU A 17 -19.09 1.52 -2.66
N ARG A 18 -20.31 1.59 -2.13
CA ARG A 18 -21.36 2.45 -2.69
C ARG A 18 -20.96 3.92 -2.73
N GLY A 19 -20.21 4.38 -1.72
CA GLY A 19 -19.73 5.75 -1.65
C GLY A 19 -18.65 6.07 -2.66
N LEU A 20 -17.94 5.06 -3.21
CA LEU A 20 -16.83 5.26 -4.13
C LEU A 20 -17.31 5.82 -5.47
N THR A 21 -16.71 6.93 -5.89
CA THR A 21 -17.00 7.53 -7.19
C THR A 21 -15.87 7.45 -8.19
N ASP A 22 -16.26 7.46 -9.46
CA ASP A 22 -15.39 7.32 -10.61
C ASP A 22 -14.41 8.51 -10.75
N PRO A 23 -13.15 8.31 -11.17
CA PRO A 23 -12.15 9.38 -11.24
C PRO A 23 -12.49 10.42 -12.32
N ASP A 24 -12.27 11.71 -12.04
CA ASP A 24 -12.56 12.77 -13.01
C ASP A 24 -11.64 12.73 -14.25
N ALA A 25 -11.96 13.53 -15.27
CA ALA A 25 -11.33 13.55 -16.60
C ALA A 25 -9.79 13.80 -16.62
N GLY A 26 -9.20 14.30 -15.53
CA GLY A 26 -7.75 14.61 -15.43
C GLY A 26 -6.88 13.48 -14.85
N VAL A 27 -7.46 12.32 -14.52
CA VAL A 27 -6.74 11.20 -13.91
C VAL A 27 -6.18 10.27 -15.00
N THR A 28 -4.88 10.02 -14.97
CA THR A 28 -4.21 9.11 -15.92
C THR A 28 -4.17 7.66 -15.43
N ALA A 29 -4.21 7.47 -14.12
CA ALA A 29 -4.20 6.16 -13.50
C ALA A 29 -4.78 6.17 -12.10
N VAL A 30 -5.32 5.03 -11.72
CA VAL A 30 -5.91 4.77 -10.40
C VAL A 30 -5.12 3.67 -9.71
N ILE A 31 -4.78 3.88 -8.45
CA ILE A 31 -4.13 2.87 -7.60
C ILE A 31 -4.97 2.68 -6.35
N ASP A 32 -5.55 1.49 -6.22
CA ASP A 32 -6.27 1.05 -5.03
C ASP A 32 -5.30 0.33 -4.07
N LEU A 33 -5.22 0.81 -2.83
CA LEU A 33 -4.25 0.36 -1.83
C LEU A 33 -4.99 -0.18 -0.59
N PRO A 34 -5.30 -1.49 -0.55
CA PRO A 34 -5.81 -2.15 0.65
C PRO A 34 -4.79 -2.18 1.77
N ILE A 35 -5.08 -1.56 2.91
CA ILE A 35 -4.18 -1.48 4.07
C ILE A 35 -4.64 -2.45 5.15
N LEU A 36 -3.92 -3.56 5.27
CA LEU A 36 -4.17 -4.68 6.17
C LEU A 36 -3.38 -4.51 7.47
N GLY A 37 -4.01 -4.84 8.61
CA GLY A 37 -3.38 -4.79 9.93
C GLY A 37 -4.43 -4.78 11.04
N ALA A 38 -4.13 -5.37 12.19
CA ALA A 38 -5.02 -5.35 13.34
C ALA A 38 -5.08 -3.98 14.04
N ARG A 39 -5.99 -3.87 15.00
CA ARG A 39 -6.12 -2.68 15.84
C ARG A 39 -4.82 -2.48 16.63
N GLY A 40 -4.23 -1.29 16.54
CA GLY A 40 -2.98 -0.96 17.23
C GLY A 40 -1.72 -1.24 16.41
N ASP A 41 -1.82 -1.82 15.22
CA ASP A 41 -0.67 -2.06 14.34
C ASP A 41 -0.14 -0.78 13.68
N GLY A 42 -0.77 0.37 13.90
CA GLY A 42 -0.31 1.65 13.35
C GLY A 42 -0.79 1.92 11.91
N LYS A 43 -1.87 1.29 11.45
CA LYS A 43 -2.48 1.58 10.13
C LYS A 43 -2.80 3.06 9.93
N THR A 44 -3.45 3.69 10.90
CA THR A 44 -3.76 5.13 10.83
C THR A 44 -2.50 5.97 10.70
N GLN A 45 -1.43 5.60 11.43
CA GLN A 45 -0.14 6.27 11.34
C GLN A 45 0.47 6.12 9.93
N PHE A 46 0.45 4.91 9.37
CA PHE A 46 0.86 4.65 7.99
C PHE A 46 0.07 5.53 7.00
N ILE A 47 -1.27 5.54 7.09
CA ILE A 47 -2.14 6.33 6.20
C ILE A 47 -1.77 7.81 6.26
N VAL A 48 -1.63 8.36 7.47
CA VAL A 48 -1.26 9.76 7.67
C VAL A 48 0.10 10.06 7.05
N HIS A 49 1.10 9.22 7.28
CA HIS A 49 2.44 9.41 6.71
C HIS A 49 2.45 9.27 5.20
N ALA A 50 1.73 8.30 4.64
CA ALA A 50 1.59 8.13 3.20
C ALA A 50 0.99 9.39 2.54
N ILE A 51 -0.11 9.92 3.08
CA ILE A 51 -0.78 11.14 2.56
C ILE A 51 0.16 12.35 2.62
N ARG A 52 0.78 12.60 3.78
CA ARG A 52 1.70 13.74 3.98
C ARG A 52 2.90 13.64 3.03
N THR A 53 3.47 12.45 2.92
CA THR A 53 4.65 12.20 2.08
C THR A 53 4.37 12.57 0.64
N LEU A 54 3.22 12.20 0.12
CA LEU A 54 2.89 12.41 -1.29
C LEU A 54 2.53 13.86 -1.62
N ARG A 55 2.40 14.73 -0.61
CA ARG A 55 1.80 16.07 -0.76
C ARG A 55 0.47 15.99 -1.51
N ALA A 56 -0.30 14.94 -1.19
CA ALA A 56 -1.52 14.63 -1.89
C ALA A 56 -2.58 15.69 -1.59
N HIS A 57 -3.47 15.94 -2.54
CA HIS A 57 -4.57 16.88 -2.36
C HIS A 57 -5.91 16.16 -2.55
N ALA A 58 -6.95 16.63 -1.87
CA ALA A 58 -8.28 16.07 -2.02
C ALA A 58 -8.86 16.46 -3.39
N PRO A 59 -9.39 15.50 -4.18
CA PRO A 59 -10.17 15.82 -5.37
C PRO A 59 -11.55 16.38 -5.01
N ALA A 60 -12.30 16.81 -6.02
CA ALA A 60 -13.70 17.22 -5.87
C ALA A 60 -14.58 15.98 -5.65
N LEU A 61 -14.71 15.58 -4.38
CA LEU A 61 -15.47 14.40 -3.93
C LEU A 61 -16.96 14.71 -3.71
N THR A 62 -17.78 13.66 -3.72
CA THR A 62 -19.19 13.72 -3.29
C THR A 62 -19.31 13.78 -1.77
N ASP A 63 -20.49 14.12 -1.26
CA ASP A 63 -20.69 14.42 0.17
C ASP A 63 -20.22 13.30 1.12
N GLU A 64 -20.51 12.03 0.80
CA GLU A 64 -20.09 10.87 1.60
C GLU A 64 -18.56 10.70 1.60
N GLU A 65 -17.91 10.70 0.44
CA GLU A 65 -16.44 10.59 0.34
C GLU A 65 -15.73 11.81 0.94
N GLN A 66 -16.30 13.00 0.77
CA GLN A 66 -15.77 14.23 1.32
C GLN A 66 -15.82 14.24 2.85
N ALA A 67 -16.84 13.63 3.46
CA ALA A 67 -16.90 13.49 4.92
C ALA A 67 -15.78 12.58 5.44
N ALA A 68 -15.58 11.41 4.83
CA ALA A 68 -14.51 10.48 5.18
C ALA A 68 -13.11 11.12 5.00
N ASN A 69 -12.89 11.78 3.86
CA ASN A 69 -11.66 12.51 3.58
C ASN A 69 -11.40 13.65 4.58
N ARG A 70 -12.42 14.42 4.95
CA ARG A 70 -12.26 15.48 5.97
C ARG A 70 -11.91 14.91 7.33
N ALA A 71 -12.50 13.78 7.72
CA ALA A 71 -12.20 13.13 8.99
C ALA A 71 -10.71 12.73 9.06
N ILE A 72 -10.18 12.06 8.04
CA ILE A 72 -8.77 11.68 8.03
C ILE A 72 -7.86 12.90 7.87
N LEU A 73 -8.24 13.90 7.07
CA LEU A 73 -7.44 15.11 6.89
C LEU A 73 -7.32 15.93 8.18
N ARG A 74 -8.34 15.92 9.05
CA ARG A 74 -8.20 16.52 10.39
C ARG A 74 -7.11 15.84 11.19
N VAL A 75 -7.06 14.51 11.20
CA VAL A 75 -5.98 13.75 11.85
C VAL A 75 -4.62 14.02 11.18
N VAL A 76 -4.61 14.16 9.84
CA VAL A 76 -3.39 14.50 9.07
C VAL A 76 -2.90 15.92 9.36
N LEU A 77 -3.78 16.88 9.63
CA LEU A 77 -3.41 18.28 9.83
C LEU A 77 -3.14 18.60 11.31
N ASP A 78 -3.86 17.95 12.20
CA ASP A 78 -3.72 18.08 13.65
C ASP A 78 -3.54 16.69 14.29
N PRO A 79 -2.30 16.20 14.41
CA PRO A 79 -2.03 14.92 15.04
C PRO A 79 -2.35 14.90 16.55
N ARG A 80 -2.52 16.07 17.18
CA ARG A 80 -2.92 16.23 18.58
C ARG A 80 -4.44 16.29 18.75
N GLY A 81 -5.17 16.37 17.65
CA GLY A 81 -6.63 16.35 17.65
C GLY A 81 -7.17 14.99 18.14
N PRO A 82 -8.40 14.96 18.67
CA PRO A 82 -9.04 13.72 19.07
C PRO A 82 -9.09 12.75 17.87
N ARG A 83 -8.57 11.54 18.08
CA ARG A 83 -8.61 10.48 17.06
C ARG A 83 -10.07 10.14 16.76
N SER A 84 -10.36 9.84 15.49
CA SER A 84 -11.68 9.33 15.10
C SER A 84 -12.08 8.15 15.99
N GLU A 85 -13.36 8.05 16.32
CA GLU A 85 -13.93 6.83 16.90
C GLU A 85 -13.54 5.62 16.04
N ALA A 86 -13.37 4.46 16.69
CA ALA A 86 -13.04 3.23 15.99
C ALA A 86 -14.10 2.96 14.92
N THR A 87 -13.64 2.65 13.70
CA THR A 87 -14.50 2.30 12.58
C THR A 87 -15.50 1.21 13.01
N PRO A 88 -16.81 1.40 12.80
CA PRO A 88 -17.82 0.40 13.12
C PRO A 88 -17.56 -0.92 12.39
N PRO A 89 -17.99 -2.06 12.97
CA PRO A 89 -17.94 -3.35 12.28
C PRO A 89 -18.63 -3.34 10.92
N GLY A 90 -18.01 -4.00 9.93
CA GLY A 90 -18.54 -4.13 8.57
C GLY A 90 -18.42 -2.87 7.71
N VAL A 91 -17.77 -1.81 8.19
CA VAL A 91 -17.49 -0.60 7.39
C VAL A 91 -16.02 -0.61 6.96
N VAL A 92 -15.78 -0.42 5.67
CA VAL A 92 -14.44 -0.30 5.06
C VAL A 92 -14.25 1.13 4.56
N PRO A 93 -13.72 2.04 5.40
CA PRO A 93 -13.53 3.41 4.99
C PRO A 93 -12.41 3.50 3.97
N HIS A 94 -12.61 4.39 3.01
CA HIS A 94 -11.62 4.70 1.99
C HIS A 94 -11.32 6.20 1.96
N TYR A 95 -10.11 6.51 1.53
CA TYR A 95 -9.63 7.88 1.45
C TYR A 95 -9.01 8.12 0.09
N THR A 96 -9.63 9.03 -0.67
CA THR A 96 -9.28 9.29 -2.07
C THR A 96 -8.44 10.55 -2.19
N PHE A 97 -7.24 10.44 -2.76
CA PHE A 97 -6.35 11.58 -2.95
C PHE A 97 -5.77 11.63 -4.35
N ARG A 98 -5.36 12.83 -4.75
CA ARG A 98 -4.64 13.05 -5.99
C ARG A 98 -3.20 13.41 -5.77
N VAL A 99 -2.37 12.86 -6.64
CA VAL A 99 -0.96 13.16 -6.68
C VAL A 99 -0.56 13.52 -8.10
N ARG A 100 0.10 14.68 -8.25
CA ARG A 100 0.63 15.11 -9.53
C ARG A 100 1.76 14.18 -9.95
N ALA A 101 1.65 13.56 -11.13
CA ALA A 101 2.68 12.67 -11.66
C ALA A 101 4.05 13.38 -11.76
N GLY A 102 4.06 14.66 -12.16
CA GLY A 102 5.26 15.49 -12.18
C GLY A 102 5.92 15.67 -10.80
N ALA A 103 5.13 15.78 -9.73
CA ALA A 103 5.66 15.93 -8.37
C ALA A 103 6.28 14.62 -7.85
N LEU A 104 5.72 13.47 -8.22
CA LEU A 104 6.28 12.16 -7.87
C LEU A 104 7.60 11.90 -8.58
N THR A 105 7.63 12.15 -9.89
CA THR A 105 8.81 11.87 -10.72
C THR A 105 9.98 12.79 -10.41
N ALA A 106 9.73 14.03 -9.97
CA ALA A 106 10.77 14.94 -9.49
C ALA A 106 11.51 14.40 -8.25
N ARG A 107 10.87 13.53 -7.45
CA ARG A 107 11.41 12.98 -6.20
C ARG A 107 12.03 11.59 -6.37
N LEU A 108 11.86 10.96 -7.53
CA LEU A 108 12.55 9.71 -7.84
C LEU A 108 14.06 9.97 -7.94
N GLY A 109 14.86 9.18 -7.23
CA GLY A 109 16.30 9.12 -7.50
C GLY A 109 16.61 8.63 -8.91
N LEU A 110 17.88 8.73 -9.35
CA LEU A 110 18.30 8.32 -10.70
C LEU A 110 17.92 6.86 -11.01
N GLY A 111 18.13 5.95 -10.06
CA GLY A 111 17.76 4.54 -10.20
C GLY A 111 16.25 4.32 -10.35
N GLY A 112 15.43 5.05 -9.59
CA GLY A 112 13.97 4.99 -9.70
C GLY A 112 13.46 5.52 -11.04
N ALA A 113 14.07 6.61 -11.54
CA ALA A 113 13.75 7.14 -12.86
C ALA A 113 14.18 6.18 -13.99
N ALA A 114 15.34 5.52 -13.86
CA ALA A 114 15.80 4.49 -14.80
C ALA A 114 14.91 3.23 -14.80
N ALA A 115 14.47 2.76 -13.64
CA ALA A 115 13.54 1.63 -13.55
C ALA A 115 12.19 1.95 -14.19
N LEU A 116 11.70 3.18 -13.95
CA LEU A 116 10.45 3.63 -14.54
C LEU A 116 10.56 3.82 -16.06
N LEU A 117 11.71 4.28 -16.56
CA LEU A 117 12.03 4.28 -17.98
C LEU A 117 11.87 2.88 -18.58
N VAL A 118 12.54 1.86 -18.05
CA VAL A 118 12.46 0.49 -18.58
C VAL A 118 11.01 -0.01 -18.67
N ARG A 119 10.14 0.40 -17.74
CA ARG A 119 8.71 0.04 -17.74
C ARG A 119 7.84 0.87 -18.68
N ALA A 120 8.21 2.13 -18.93
CA ALA A 120 7.58 2.94 -19.96
C ALA A 120 8.05 2.42 -21.33
N THR A 121 7.22 1.66 -22.03
CA THR A 121 7.51 0.96 -23.30
C THR A 121 8.17 1.81 -24.39
N SER A 122 8.12 3.14 -24.29
CA SER A 122 8.80 4.09 -25.16
C SER A 122 10.31 4.23 -24.89
N ALA A 123 10.78 4.01 -23.67
CA ALA A 123 12.18 4.24 -23.30
C ALA A 123 13.13 3.18 -23.88
N LEU A 124 12.68 1.93 -24.02
CA LEU A 124 13.50 0.86 -24.61
C LEU A 124 13.86 1.19 -26.06
N ARG A 125 12.94 1.83 -26.80
CA ARG A 125 13.20 2.32 -28.16
C ARG A 125 14.24 3.44 -28.16
N TRP A 126 14.17 4.37 -27.20
CA TRP A 126 15.15 5.45 -27.06
C TRP A 126 16.52 4.96 -26.60
N LEU A 127 16.59 4.03 -25.63
CA LEU A 127 17.83 3.43 -25.16
C LEU A 127 18.50 2.60 -26.26
N ALA A 128 17.72 1.82 -27.03
CA ALA A 128 18.25 1.11 -28.19
C ALA A 128 18.81 2.08 -29.25
N LEU A 129 18.10 3.17 -29.54
CA LEU A 129 18.57 4.20 -30.47
C LEU A 129 19.88 4.83 -29.99
N TRP A 130 19.97 5.18 -28.71
CA TRP A 130 21.18 5.80 -28.15
C TRP A 130 22.35 4.82 -28.01
N ALA A 131 22.09 3.55 -27.73
CA ALA A 131 23.11 2.51 -27.75
C ALA A 131 23.73 2.37 -29.15
N VAL A 132 22.89 2.41 -30.21
CA VAL A 132 23.37 2.41 -31.60
C VAL A 132 24.22 3.66 -31.90
N VAL A 133 23.79 4.84 -31.45
CA VAL A 133 24.55 6.10 -31.61
C VAL A 133 25.89 6.05 -30.88
N ALA A 134 25.92 5.55 -29.65
CA ALA A 134 27.15 5.42 -28.86
C ALA A 134 28.13 4.43 -29.50
N LEU A 135 27.62 3.32 -30.03
CA LEU A 135 28.43 2.30 -30.71
C LEU A 135 28.99 2.83 -32.04
N ALA A 136 28.21 3.60 -32.79
CA ALA A 136 28.68 4.30 -33.98
C ALA A 136 29.77 5.35 -33.65
N ALA A 137 29.57 6.15 -32.59
CA ALA A 137 30.55 7.14 -32.14
C ALA A 137 31.87 6.49 -31.68
N GLY A 138 31.80 5.37 -30.95
CA GLY A 138 32.97 4.61 -30.53
C GLY A 138 33.74 3.99 -31.70
N LEU A 139 33.02 3.45 -32.70
CA LEU A 139 33.63 2.92 -33.94
C LEU A 139 34.33 4.01 -34.75
N VAL A 140 33.71 5.19 -34.89
CA VAL A 140 34.33 6.34 -35.57
C VAL A 140 35.57 6.82 -34.81
N ALA A 141 35.51 6.93 -33.47
CA ALA A 141 36.64 7.32 -32.65
C ALA A 141 37.80 6.32 -32.73
N ALA A 142 37.51 5.01 -32.74
CA ALA A 142 38.52 3.97 -32.87
C ALA A 142 39.18 3.97 -34.25
N ALA A 143 38.39 4.20 -35.32
CA ALA A 143 38.90 4.30 -36.68
C ALA A 143 39.84 5.52 -36.86
N VAL A 144 39.57 6.63 -36.17
CA VAL A 144 40.37 7.86 -36.26
C VAL A 144 41.60 7.83 -35.37
N SER A 145 41.47 7.38 -34.12
CA SER A 145 42.54 7.47 -33.12
C SER A 145 43.52 6.30 -33.16
N ARG A 146 43.13 5.14 -33.71
CA ARG A 146 43.86 3.85 -33.63
C ARG A 146 44.13 3.35 -32.19
N ASP A 147 43.64 4.05 -31.17
CA ASP A 147 43.76 3.69 -29.77
C ASP A 147 42.40 3.32 -29.18
N LEU A 148 42.34 2.14 -28.56
CA LEU A 148 41.12 1.59 -27.97
C LEU A 148 40.70 2.34 -26.69
N VAL A 149 41.66 2.80 -25.88
CA VAL A 149 41.39 3.40 -24.56
C VAL A 149 40.65 4.75 -24.65
N PRO A 150 41.09 5.73 -25.46
CA PRO A 150 40.34 6.99 -25.64
C PRO A 150 38.96 6.77 -26.26
N SER A 151 38.87 5.80 -27.18
CA SER A 151 37.63 5.45 -27.88
C SER A 151 36.57 4.87 -26.93
N LEU A 152 36.98 4.04 -25.97
CA LEU A 152 36.10 3.53 -24.91
C LEU A 152 35.63 4.63 -23.95
N LEU A 153 36.50 5.59 -23.61
CA LEU A 153 36.13 6.73 -22.76
C LEU A 153 35.10 7.65 -23.45
N VAL A 154 35.26 7.91 -24.74
CA VAL A 154 34.30 8.69 -25.53
C VAL A 154 32.97 7.95 -25.64
N GLY A 155 32.99 6.66 -25.97
CA GLY A 155 31.78 5.83 -26.04
C GLY A 155 31.03 5.76 -24.71
N GLY A 156 31.75 5.58 -23.60
CA GLY A 156 31.18 5.57 -22.25
C GLY A 156 30.57 6.92 -21.86
N SER A 157 31.21 8.02 -22.23
CA SER A 157 30.73 9.38 -21.95
C SER A 157 29.45 9.71 -22.73
N VAL A 158 29.39 9.32 -24.01
CA VAL A 158 28.18 9.47 -24.84
C VAL A 158 27.02 8.64 -24.28
N LEU A 159 27.29 7.41 -23.85
CA LEU A 159 26.28 6.55 -23.25
C LEU A 159 25.75 7.14 -21.91
N ALA A 160 26.65 7.67 -21.07
CA ALA A 160 26.26 8.31 -19.82
C ALA A 160 25.39 9.56 -20.06
N LEU A 161 25.79 10.45 -20.97
CA LEU A 161 25.02 11.63 -21.35
C LEU A 161 23.68 11.27 -21.98
N ALA A 162 23.64 10.25 -22.83
CA ALA A 162 22.41 9.75 -23.42
C ALA A 162 21.46 9.19 -22.35
N THR A 163 21.98 8.46 -21.37
CA THR A 163 21.20 7.91 -20.26
C THR A 163 20.56 9.03 -19.44
N VAL A 164 21.33 10.07 -19.11
CA VAL A 164 20.82 11.27 -18.42
C VAL A 164 19.76 11.98 -19.28
N GLY A 165 20.01 12.15 -20.58
CA GLY A 165 19.06 12.77 -21.51
C GLY A 165 17.73 12.02 -21.59
N VAL A 166 17.77 10.68 -21.66
CA VAL A 166 16.58 9.82 -21.66
C VAL A 166 15.82 9.91 -20.34
N VAL A 167 16.53 9.92 -19.20
CA VAL A 167 15.92 10.13 -17.86
C VAL A 167 15.17 11.46 -17.79
N LEU A 168 15.79 12.54 -18.26
CA LEU A 168 15.17 13.87 -18.27
C LEU A 168 13.97 13.95 -19.21
N ALA A 169 14.06 13.33 -20.40
CA ALA A 169 12.96 13.28 -21.37
C ALA A 169 11.75 12.51 -20.82
N ALA A 170 11.97 11.39 -20.14
CA ALA A 170 10.88 10.63 -19.53
C ALA A 170 10.26 11.34 -18.33
N ARG A 171 11.07 12.01 -17.48
CA ARG A 171 10.52 12.88 -16.43
C ARG A 171 9.58 13.92 -17.01
N ARG A 172 9.94 14.55 -18.13
CA ARG A 172 9.05 15.49 -18.83
C ARG A 172 7.82 14.81 -19.40
N ALA A 173 7.96 13.64 -20.01
CA ALA A 173 6.84 12.89 -20.55
C ALA A 173 5.83 12.53 -19.45
N LEU A 174 6.29 12.03 -18.31
CA LEU A 174 5.45 11.66 -17.16
C LEU A 174 4.87 12.89 -16.45
N ALA A 175 5.62 14.00 -16.40
CA ALA A 175 5.07 15.26 -15.92
C ALA A 175 3.93 15.78 -16.81
N GLY A 176 3.90 15.38 -18.08
CA GLY A 176 2.80 15.62 -19.01
C GLY A 176 1.63 14.64 -18.89
N HIS A 177 1.72 13.60 -18.04
CA HIS A 177 0.59 12.73 -17.76
C HIS A 177 -0.33 13.38 -16.71
N GLY A 178 -1.61 13.00 -16.74
CA GLY A 178 -2.60 13.43 -15.75
C GLY A 178 -2.25 13.00 -14.32
N ASP A 179 -3.08 13.41 -13.37
CA ASP A 179 -2.88 13.06 -11.97
C ASP A 179 -3.03 11.55 -11.75
N LEU A 180 -2.35 11.04 -10.72
CA LEU A 180 -2.65 9.74 -10.13
C LEU A 180 -3.74 9.91 -9.09
N GLU A 181 -4.78 9.08 -9.15
CA GLU A 181 -5.74 8.93 -8.06
C GLU A 181 -5.31 7.73 -7.20
N LEU A 182 -5.09 7.98 -5.92
CA LEU A 182 -4.78 6.96 -4.92
C LEU A 182 -5.98 6.80 -4.01
N VAL A 183 -6.41 5.57 -3.78
CA VAL A 183 -7.45 5.27 -2.80
C VAL A 183 -6.86 4.36 -1.74
N LEU A 184 -6.77 4.87 -0.52
CA LEU A 184 -6.30 4.13 0.64
C LEU A 184 -7.51 3.50 1.30
N TRP A 185 -7.61 2.18 1.23
CA TRP A 185 -8.68 1.42 1.86
C TRP A 185 -8.19 0.97 3.24
N ASP A 186 -8.81 1.45 4.31
CA ASP A 186 -8.49 0.99 5.66
C ASP A 186 -9.19 -0.35 5.91
N VAL A 187 -8.62 -1.39 5.32
CA VAL A 187 -9.10 -2.76 5.40
C VAL A 187 -8.58 -3.39 6.68
N ALA A 188 -9.20 -3.14 7.85
CA ALA A 188 -9.31 -4.15 8.93
C ALA A 188 -9.82 -3.66 10.31
N GLY A 189 -10.58 -4.55 10.96
CA GLY A 189 -10.46 -4.86 12.40
C GLY A 189 -10.35 -6.39 12.56
N GLU A 190 -10.54 -6.93 13.77
CA GLU A 190 -10.56 -8.39 14.07
C GLU A 190 -11.57 -9.22 13.23
N GLN A 191 -12.37 -8.57 12.38
CA GLN A 191 -13.38 -9.16 11.51
C GLN A 191 -12.81 -9.88 10.28
N ILE A 192 -11.55 -9.66 9.90
CA ILE A 192 -10.88 -10.55 8.93
C ILE A 192 -10.73 -11.96 9.52
N TYR A 193 -10.83 -12.10 10.85
CA TYR A 193 -10.75 -13.39 11.54
C TYR A 193 -12.12 -14.02 11.83
N SER A 194 -13.23 -13.41 11.39
CA SER A 194 -14.55 -14.03 11.43
C SER A 194 -14.85 -14.75 10.10
N ALA A 195 -16.03 -15.35 9.98
CA ALA A 195 -16.50 -15.91 8.70
C ALA A 195 -16.46 -14.90 7.52
N ALA A 196 -16.25 -13.61 7.80
CA ALA A 196 -16.21 -12.53 6.83
C ALA A 196 -14.89 -12.37 6.06
N ALA A 197 -13.85 -13.19 6.29
CA ALA A 197 -12.61 -13.12 5.49
C ALA A 197 -12.88 -13.26 3.98
N ALA A 198 -13.80 -14.15 3.62
CA ALA A 198 -14.27 -14.35 2.25
C ALA A 198 -14.98 -13.09 1.71
N ASP A 199 -15.76 -12.41 2.56
CA ASP A 199 -16.47 -11.19 2.22
C ASP A 199 -15.50 -10.06 1.86
N TYR A 200 -14.41 -9.91 2.61
CA TYR A 200 -13.37 -8.92 2.28
C TYR A 200 -12.65 -9.23 0.97
N HIS A 201 -12.36 -10.50 0.69
CA HIS A 201 -11.77 -10.90 -0.58
C HIS A 201 -12.74 -10.65 -1.74
N ALA A 202 -14.03 -11.00 -1.58
CA ALA A 202 -15.08 -10.73 -2.55
C ALA A 202 -15.26 -9.21 -2.80
N LEU A 203 -15.20 -8.40 -1.74
CA LEU A 203 -15.25 -6.94 -1.81
C LEU A 203 -14.11 -6.39 -2.67
N LEU A 204 -12.87 -6.79 -2.39
CA LEU A 204 -11.69 -6.36 -3.15
C LEU A 204 -11.71 -6.85 -4.59
N THR A 205 -12.24 -8.06 -4.83
CA THR A 205 -12.41 -8.60 -6.18
C THR A 205 -13.42 -7.76 -6.98
N ALA A 206 -14.60 -7.49 -6.40
CA ALA A 206 -15.62 -6.67 -7.03
C ALA A 206 -15.14 -5.24 -7.31
N LEU A 207 -14.43 -4.63 -6.35
CA LEU A 207 -13.75 -3.34 -6.53
C LEU A 207 -12.79 -3.38 -7.70
N ALA A 208 -11.89 -4.37 -7.73
CA ALA A 208 -10.84 -4.44 -8.73
C ALA A 208 -11.38 -4.66 -10.13
N GLU A 209 -12.36 -5.54 -10.29
CA GLU A 209 -13.00 -5.77 -11.58
C GLU A 209 -13.73 -4.53 -12.10
N ALA A 210 -14.48 -3.83 -11.24
CA ALA A 210 -15.19 -2.61 -11.62
C ALA A 210 -14.21 -1.50 -12.03
N ARG A 211 -13.19 -1.25 -11.22
CA ARG A 211 -12.17 -0.22 -11.47
C ARG A 211 -11.33 -0.54 -12.71
N ARG A 212 -10.91 -1.80 -12.89
CA ARG A 212 -10.15 -2.25 -14.06
C ARG A 212 -10.94 -2.03 -15.35
N ARG A 213 -12.17 -2.56 -15.44
CA ARG A 213 -13.03 -2.40 -16.62
C ARG A 213 -13.23 -0.92 -16.98
N ARG A 214 -13.42 -0.08 -15.95
CA ARG A 214 -13.63 1.34 -16.14
C ARG A 214 -12.36 2.07 -16.59
N ALA A 215 -11.21 1.74 -16.00
CA ALA A 215 -9.93 2.27 -16.41
C ALA A 215 -9.60 1.88 -17.86
N GLU A 216 -9.82 0.62 -18.24
CA GLU A 216 -9.63 0.13 -19.61
C GLU A 216 -10.51 0.89 -20.62
N ALA A 217 -11.81 1.06 -20.31
CA ALA A 217 -12.73 1.82 -21.16
C ALA A 217 -12.30 3.27 -21.39
N LEU A 218 -11.58 3.87 -20.43
CA LEU A 218 -11.09 5.24 -20.47
C LEU A 218 -9.61 5.33 -20.88
N GLY A 219 -8.95 4.22 -21.20
CA GLY A 219 -7.51 4.17 -21.54
C GLY A 219 -6.57 4.56 -20.40
N ARG A 220 -7.03 4.41 -19.15
CA ARG A 220 -6.28 4.75 -17.92
C ARG A 220 -5.53 3.53 -17.39
N GLY A 221 -4.45 3.78 -16.68
CA GLY A 221 -3.77 2.74 -15.92
C GLY A 221 -4.55 2.37 -14.66
N TYR A 222 -4.49 1.10 -14.27
CA TYR A 222 -5.09 0.60 -13.04
C TYR A 222 -4.12 -0.33 -12.31
N ALA A 223 -4.09 -0.26 -10.99
CA ALA A 223 -3.39 -1.22 -10.14
C ALA A 223 -4.14 -1.38 -8.81
N LEU A 224 -4.14 -2.61 -8.30
CA LEU A 224 -4.47 -2.92 -6.91
C LEU A 224 -3.24 -3.54 -6.26
N ALA A 225 -2.82 -2.98 -5.12
CA ALA A 225 -1.63 -3.45 -4.42
C ALA A 225 -1.83 -3.38 -2.90
N PRO A 226 -1.98 -4.54 -2.22
CA PRO A 226 -2.18 -4.56 -0.78
C PRO A 226 -0.92 -4.18 -0.01
N ILE A 227 -1.13 -3.59 1.17
CA ILE A 227 -0.11 -3.17 2.12
C ILE A 227 -0.42 -3.84 3.44
N LEU A 228 0.50 -4.62 3.99
CA LEU A 228 0.40 -5.22 5.32
C LEU A 228 1.26 -4.43 6.31
N ILE A 229 0.66 -3.98 7.41
CA ILE A 229 1.40 -3.30 8.47
C ILE A 229 1.98 -4.32 9.44
N CYS A 230 3.30 -4.26 9.65
CA CYS A 230 4.00 -4.99 10.70
C CYS A 230 4.32 -4.02 11.83
N ASN A 231 3.82 -4.30 13.04
CA ASN A 231 4.18 -3.58 14.25
C ASN A 231 4.93 -4.49 15.22
N PRO A 232 6.23 -4.24 15.48
CA PRO A 232 7.02 -5.04 16.42
C PRO A 232 6.34 -5.22 17.79
N LEU A 233 5.65 -4.19 18.28
CA LEU A 233 4.96 -4.21 19.57
C LEU A 233 3.73 -5.12 19.62
N ALA A 234 3.17 -5.45 18.45
CA ALA A 234 1.97 -6.28 18.31
C ALA A 234 2.30 -7.76 18.01
N LEU A 235 3.59 -8.10 17.83
CA LEU A 235 4.02 -9.48 17.58
C LEU A 235 3.91 -10.36 18.83
N GLY A 236 4.07 -9.77 20.01
CA GLY A 236 4.02 -10.50 21.28
C GLY A 236 5.19 -11.50 21.41
N THR A 237 4.95 -12.58 22.15
CA THR A 237 5.98 -13.59 22.48
C THR A 237 5.98 -14.82 21.58
N ARG A 238 5.01 -14.93 20.66
CA ARG A 238 4.91 -16.06 19.72
C ARG A 238 4.48 -15.58 18.33
N PRO A 239 5.18 -15.96 17.24
CA PRO A 239 4.84 -15.47 15.90
C PRO A 239 3.42 -15.88 15.48
N SER A 240 3.06 -17.13 15.70
CA SER A 240 1.76 -17.72 15.30
C SER A 240 0.55 -17.14 16.02
N ALA A 241 0.76 -16.50 17.17
CA ALA A 241 -0.30 -15.80 17.89
C ALA A 241 -0.54 -14.39 17.35
N SER A 242 0.43 -13.81 16.63
CA SER A 242 0.33 -12.45 16.12
C SER A 242 -0.71 -12.32 15.02
N ALA A 243 -1.42 -11.18 15.01
CA ALA A 243 -2.31 -10.82 13.91
C ALA A 243 -1.57 -10.71 12.57
N PHE A 244 -0.32 -10.24 12.63
CA PHE A 244 0.56 -10.12 11.48
C PHE A 244 0.78 -11.45 10.77
N ASP A 245 1.19 -12.51 11.48
CA ASP A 245 1.47 -13.82 10.87
C ASP A 245 0.25 -14.38 10.13
N ARG A 246 -0.95 -14.23 10.72
CA ARG A 246 -2.20 -14.67 10.08
C ARG A 246 -2.50 -13.88 8.81
N LEU A 247 -2.36 -12.56 8.84
CA LEU A 247 -2.61 -11.71 7.67
C LEU A 247 -1.53 -11.88 6.59
N ARG A 248 -0.28 -12.13 6.98
CA ARG A 248 0.84 -12.43 6.07
C ARG A 248 0.50 -13.61 5.16
N ARG A 249 -0.11 -14.67 5.71
CA ARG A 249 -0.56 -15.85 4.94
C ARG A 249 -1.68 -15.56 3.94
N LEU A 250 -2.47 -14.51 4.18
CA LEU A 250 -3.55 -14.09 3.27
C LEU A 250 -3.07 -13.07 2.23
N LEU A 251 -1.91 -12.45 2.43
CA LEU A 251 -1.39 -11.40 1.56
C LEU A 251 -1.28 -11.84 0.09
N PRO A 252 -0.82 -13.07 -0.23
CA PRO A 252 -0.80 -13.53 -1.62
C PRO A 252 -2.17 -13.61 -2.28
N LEU A 253 -3.21 -13.98 -1.52
CA LEU A 253 -4.59 -14.03 -2.03
C LEU A 253 -5.07 -12.64 -2.43
N TYR A 254 -4.85 -11.63 -1.57
CA TYR A 254 -5.23 -10.26 -1.87
C TYR A 254 -4.42 -9.63 -3.01
N ALA A 255 -3.11 -9.94 -3.08
CA ALA A 255 -2.26 -9.45 -4.16
C ALA A 255 -2.56 -10.13 -5.52
N GLY A 256 -3.11 -11.35 -5.48
CA GLY A 256 -3.56 -12.09 -6.65
C GLY A 256 -4.86 -11.57 -7.28
N VAL A 257 -5.61 -10.71 -6.57
CA VAL A 257 -6.87 -10.12 -7.09
C VAL A 257 -6.66 -9.33 -8.38
N GLU A 258 -5.51 -8.66 -8.53
CA GLU A 258 -5.11 -7.98 -9.77
C GLU A 258 -3.86 -8.64 -10.38
N PRO A 259 -4.04 -9.62 -11.29
CA PRO A 259 -2.95 -10.42 -11.84
C PRO A 259 -1.91 -9.60 -12.59
N SER A 260 -2.28 -8.42 -13.12
CA SER A 260 -1.32 -7.57 -13.84
C SER A 260 -0.29 -6.90 -12.92
N THR A 261 -0.59 -6.79 -11.62
CA THR A 261 0.23 -6.09 -10.64
C THR A 261 1.04 -7.07 -9.78
N GLN A 262 0.40 -8.12 -9.25
CA GLN A 262 0.99 -9.17 -8.37
C GLN A 262 2.07 -8.64 -7.42
N GLN A 263 1.80 -7.51 -6.79
CA GLN A 263 2.73 -6.81 -5.91
C GLN A 263 2.05 -6.47 -4.59
N ALA A 264 2.81 -6.59 -3.52
CA ALA A 264 2.40 -6.19 -2.18
C ALA A 264 3.51 -5.41 -1.48
N MET A 265 3.16 -4.70 -0.43
CA MET A 265 4.11 -4.05 0.47
C MET A 265 3.91 -4.53 1.90
N ILE A 266 5.00 -4.78 2.61
CA ILE A 266 5.01 -4.94 4.06
C ILE A 266 5.63 -3.68 4.64
N ALA A 267 4.85 -2.92 5.39
CA ALA A 267 5.29 -1.70 6.02
C ALA A 267 5.61 -1.99 7.49
N VAL A 268 6.89 -2.08 7.82
CA VAL A 268 7.38 -2.27 9.18
C VAL A 268 7.45 -0.91 9.86
N ASN A 269 6.54 -0.68 10.79
CA ASN A 269 6.54 0.53 11.61
C ASN A 269 7.49 0.38 12.80
N ARG A 270 7.79 1.50 13.47
CA ARG A 270 8.63 1.52 14.67
C ARG A 270 9.98 0.83 14.45
N TRP A 271 10.59 1.04 13.28
CA TRP A 271 11.78 0.29 12.86
C TRP A 271 12.95 0.40 13.85
N ALA A 272 13.06 1.50 14.59
CA ALA A 272 14.08 1.66 15.62
C ALA A 272 13.91 0.64 16.78
N VAL A 273 12.68 0.23 17.10
CA VAL A 273 12.41 -0.86 18.06
C VAL A 273 12.95 -2.18 17.54
N ALA A 274 12.67 -2.51 16.26
CA ALA A 274 13.19 -3.73 15.64
C ALA A 274 14.73 -3.72 15.66
N CYS A 275 15.37 -2.60 15.33
CA CYS A 275 16.82 -2.46 15.39
C CYS A 275 17.37 -2.69 16.81
N ALA A 276 16.79 -2.03 17.81
CA ALA A 276 17.25 -2.14 19.20
C ALA A 276 17.14 -3.58 19.73
N LEU A 277 16.01 -4.24 19.47
CA LEU A 277 15.76 -5.63 19.89
C LEU A 277 16.65 -6.64 19.17
N THR A 278 17.06 -6.36 17.93
CA THR A 278 17.82 -7.29 17.08
C THR A 278 19.31 -7.00 17.02
N THR A 279 19.82 -6.11 17.88
CA THR A 279 21.25 -5.77 18.02
C THR A 279 22.14 -7.02 18.12
N ALA A 280 23.30 -6.99 17.48
CA ALA A 280 24.25 -8.11 17.50
C ALA A 280 24.67 -8.47 18.93
N GLY A 281 24.66 -9.77 19.25
CA GLY A 281 25.01 -10.28 20.58
C GLY A 281 23.88 -10.27 21.61
N ALA A 282 22.70 -9.72 21.29
CA ALA A 282 21.52 -9.86 22.14
C ALA A 282 21.04 -11.32 22.18
N ASP A 283 20.65 -11.78 23.37
CA ASP A 283 20.05 -13.10 23.56
C ASP A 283 18.74 -13.20 22.77
N ARG A 284 18.57 -14.26 21.99
CA ARG A 284 17.41 -14.42 21.11
C ARG A 284 16.14 -14.72 21.90
N ASP A 285 16.27 -15.48 22.98
CA ASP A 285 15.15 -15.96 23.77
C ASP A 285 14.70 -14.95 24.84
N GLU A 286 15.40 -13.82 24.96
CA GLU A 286 15.07 -12.74 25.89
C GLU A 286 13.71 -12.12 25.55
N VAL A 287 12.86 -12.02 26.58
CA VAL A 287 11.62 -11.26 26.55
C VAL A 287 11.91 -9.84 27.01
N VAL A 288 11.61 -8.86 26.17
CA VAL A 288 11.81 -7.44 26.44
C VAL A 288 10.45 -6.76 26.54
N THR A 289 10.22 -6.00 27.61
CA THR A 289 9.01 -5.19 27.76
C THR A 289 9.23 -3.85 27.07
N VAL A 290 8.50 -3.58 25.99
CA VAL A 290 8.62 -2.32 25.25
C VAL A 290 7.52 -1.34 25.66
N GLN A 291 7.92 -0.17 26.14
CA GLN A 291 7.02 0.90 26.54
C GLN A 291 6.99 2.01 25.49
N ALA A 292 5.82 2.22 24.89
CA ALA A 292 5.62 3.29 23.91
C ALA A 292 5.21 4.60 24.61
N ILE A 293 6.04 5.63 24.48
CA ILE A 293 5.87 6.92 25.15
C ILE A 293 5.72 8.01 24.08
N ALA A 294 4.52 8.59 23.97
CA ALA A 294 4.33 9.77 23.13
C ALA A 294 5.04 10.97 23.77
N VAL A 295 5.73 11.80 22.99
CA VAL A 295 6.37 13.03 23.46
C VAL A 295 5.87 14.25 22.70
N ASP A 296 5.89 15.42 23.34
CA ASP A 296 5.62 16.72 22.72
C ASP A 296 6.82 17.22 21.90
N ASP A 297 6.70 18.41 21.28
CA ASP A 297 7.77 19.00 20.47
C ASP A 297 9.00 19.36 21.31
N GLU A 298 8.83 19.51 22.62
CA GLU A 298 9.90 19.74 23.59
C GLU A 298 10.49 18.43 24.15
N GLY A 299 10.05 17.27 23.65
CA GLY A 299 10.52 15.94 24.06
C GLY A 299 9.98 15.46 25.41
N ARG A 300 9.01 16.16 26.01
CA ARG A 300 8.40 15.77 27.29
C ARG A 300 7.32 14.72 27.04
N PRO A 301 7.17 13.71 27.93
CA PRO A 301 6.10 12.74 27.82
C PRO A 301 4.73 13.43 27.75
N HIS A 302 3.98 13.12 26.69
CA HIS A 302 2.62 13.58 26.55
C HIS A 302 1.72 12.74 27.47
N PRO A 303 0.90 13.34 28.34
CA PRO A 303 -0.11 12.60 29.08
C PRO A 303 -1.16 12.10 28.08
N GLY A 304 -0.98 10.86 27.61
CA GLY A 304 -1.95 10.21 26.75
C GLY A 304 -3.32 10.10 27.45
N PRO A 305 -4.40 9.78 26.70
CA PRO A 305 -5.70 9.53 27.32
C PRO A 305 -5.54 8.43 28.36
N ALA A 306 -5.84 8.76 29.61
CA ALA A 306 -5.80 7.82 30.72
C ALA A 306 -6.65 6.60 30.37
N GLY A 307 -6.03 5.42 30.31
CA GLY A 307 -6.78 4.18 30.39
C GLY A 307 -7.54 4.13 31.73
N PRO A 308 -8.63 3.35 31.84
CA PRO A 308 -9.51 3.35 33.02
C PRO A 308 -8.89 2.75 34.30
N THR A 309 -7.56 2.68 34.42
CA THR A 309 -6.87 2.20 35.62
C THR A 309 -5.80 3.21 36.01
N GLY A 310 -6.12 4.03 37.00
CA GLY A 310 -5.21 5.00 37.59
C GLY A 310 -4.06 4.32 38.33
N SER A 311 -2.85 4.50 37.82
CA SER A 311 -1.61 4.77 38.55
C SER A 311 -0.57 5.15 37.50
N ASP A 312 0.09 6.30 37.69
CA ASP A 312 1.25 6.85 36.98
C ASP A 312 1.56 6.35 35.54
N GLY A 313 1.10 7.13 34.56
CA GLY A 313 1.91 7.54 33.41
C GLY A 313 2.24 6.52 32.31
N GLY A 314 1.32 6.35 31.36
CA GLY A 314 1.57 5.77 30.04
C GLY A 314 0.82 4.46 29.74
N PRO A 315 0.67 4.07 28.46
CA PRO A 315 0.09 2.77 28.12
C PRO A 315 0.97 1.62 28.67
N PRO A 316 0.37 0.48 29.08
CA PRO A 316 1.14 -0.65 29.59
C PRO A 316 2.17 -1.12 28.55
N GLY A 317 3.35 -1.48 29.04
CA GLY A 317 4.40 -2.08 28.21
C GLY A 317 3.90 -3.35 27.52
N ARG A 318 4.49 -3.67 26.37
CA ARG A 318 4.20 -4.88 25.60
C ARG A 318 5.40 -5.79 25.60
N ASP A 319 5.21 -7.01 26.05
CA ASP A 319 6.26 -8.03 26.07
C ASP A 319 6.42 -8.62 24.67
N VAL A 320 7.66 -8.63 24.19
CA VAL A 320 8.03 -9.20 22.91
C VAL A 320 9.28 -10.05 23.06
N VAL A 321 9.33 -11.16 22.34
CA VAL A 321 10.53 -12.01 22.27
C VAL A 321 11.42 -11.49 21.14
N ARG A 322 12.72 -11.30 21.40
CA ARG A 322 13.66 -10.77 20.40
C ARG A 322 13.73 -11.63 19.14
N ASP A 323 13.76 -12.95 19.27
CA ASP A 323 13.78 -13.87 18.13
C ASP A 323 12.55 -13.70 17.24
N VAL A 324 11.35 -13.51 17.83
CA VAL A 324 10.11 -13.27 17.09
C VAL A 324 10.18 -11.97 16.28
N VAL A 325 10.70 -10.90 16.88
CA VAL A 325 10.90 -9.62 16.18
C VAL A 325 11.94 -9.75 15.08
N ARG A 326 13.04 -10.49 15.32
CA ARG A 326 14.08 -10.75 14.31
C ARG A 326 13.51 -11.53 13.13
N GLU A 327 12.88 -12.67 13.39
CA GLU A 327 12.27 -13.54 12.39
C GLU A 327 11.31 -12.74 11.51
N VAL A 328 10.41 -11.98 12.12
CA VAL A 328 9.31 -11.32 11.42
C VAL A 328 9.72 -10.00 10.76
N CYS A 329 10.52 -9.17 11.42
CA CYS A 329 10.83 -7.82 10.93
C CYS A 329 12.14 -7.75 10.13
N VAL A 330 13.09 -8.67 10.35
CA VAL A 330 14.43 -8.60 9.76
C VAL A 330 14.67 -9.77 8.79
N ASP A 331 14.47 -11.00 9.25
CA ASP A 331 14.84 -12.19 8.50
C ASP A 331 13.81 -12.52 7.39
N SER A 332 12.57 -12.07 7.53
CA SER A 332 11.49 -12.33 6.57
C SER A 332 11.60 -11.55 5.24
N GLU A 333 12.63 -10.72 5.06
CA GLU A 333 12.80 -9.87 3.87
C GLU A 333 13.30 -10.63 2.61
N ASP A 334 12.62 -11.71 2.27
CA ASP A 334 12.85 -12.56 1.10
C ASP A 334 12.46 -11.92 -0.25
N HIS A 335 11.78 -10.77 -0.21
CA HIS A 335 11.22 -10.03 -1.35
C HIS A 335 10.22 -10.81 -2.23
N ARG A 336 9.80 -12.01 -1.83
CA ARG A 336 8.91 -12.88 -2.58
C ARG A 336 8.06 -13.74 -1.67
N ASP A 337 6.77 -13.81 -1.95
CA ASP A 337 5.86 -14.76 -1.34
C ASP A 337 5.06 -15.47 -2.44
N GLY A 338 5.53 -16.67 -2.82
CA GLY A 338 5.06 -17.36 -4.02
C GLY A 338 5.32 -16.55 -5.30
N GLU A 339 4.26 -16.26 -6.05
CA GLU A 339 4.31 -15.43 -7.25
C GLU A 339 4.28 -13.92 -6.96
N VAL A 340 4.02 -13.52 -5.72
CA VAL A 340 3.83 -12.12 -5.34
C VAL A 340 5.17 -11.48 -5.02
N VAL A 341 5.43 -10.35 -5.66
CA VAL A 341 6.60 -9.52 -5.37
C VAL A 341 6.30 -8.66 -4.14
N VAL A 342 7.04 -8.89 -3.06
CA VAL A 342 6.85 -8.19 -1.78
C VAL A 342 7.94 -7.15 -1.60
N ARG A 343 7.54 -5.90 -1.34
CA ARG A 343 8.47 -4.83 -0.97
C ARG A 343 8.36 -4.50 0.51
N TYR A 344 9.50 -4.26 1.13
CA TYR A 344 9.55 -3.85 2.54
C TYR A 344 9.72 -2.34 2.63
N LEU A 345 8.84 -1.70 3.38
CA LEU A 345 8.94 -0.29 3.74
C LEU A 345 9.21 -0.19 5.24
N ARG A 346 10.44 0.16 5.58
CA ARG A 346 10.83 0.44 6.96
C ARG A 346 10.62 1.92 7.24
N TYR A 347 9.85 2.22 8.26
CA TYR A 347 9.68 3.60 8.71
C TYR A 347 9.56 3.64 10.23
N ASP A 348 9.85 4.80 10.78
CA ASP A 348 9.92 4.96 12.21
C ASP A 348 9.44 6.34 12.64
N ALA A 349 8.88 6.39 13.84
CA ALA A 349 8.47 7.64 14.46
C ALA A 349 9.27 7.98 15.73
N ALA A 350 10.40 7.30 15.97
CA ALA A 350 11.15 7.52 17.20
C ALA A 350 11.85 8.87 17.18
N THR A 351 11.75 9.54 18.32
CA THR A 351 12.70 10.59 18.71
C THR A 351 13.88 9.96 19.44
N ASP A 352 13.62 8.91 20.22
CA ASP A 352 14.62 8.23 21.03
C ASP A 352 14.18 6.79 21.34
N VAL A 353 15.16 5.88 21.43
CA VAL A 353 14.96 4.48 21.79
C VAL A 353 16.05 4.06 22.76
N GLU A 354 15.67 3.79 24.00
CA GLU A 354 16.58 3.52 25.10
C GLU A 354 16.26 2.16 25.73
N LEU A 355 17.24 1.28 25.80
CA LEU A 355 17.12 -0.01 26.48
C LEU A 355 17.69 0.14 27.90
N ASP A 356 16.82 0.02 28.89
CA ASP A 356 17.23 -0.07 30.28
C ASP A 356 17.80 -1.47 30.56
N GLY A 357 19.12 -1.53 30.72
CA GLY A 357 19.86 -2.76 30.95
C GLY A 357 19.62 -3.40 32.31
N ALA A 358 19.01 -2.70 33.28
CA ALA A 358 18.71 -3.26 34.60
C ALA A 358 17.38 -4.02 34.64
N ASP A 359 16.36 -3.49 33.95
CA ASP A 359 14.98 -3.98 34.02
C ASP A 359 14.51 -4.74 32.76
N GLY A 360 15.35 -4.83 31.72
CA GLY A 360 14.94 -5.46 30.45
C GLY A 360 13.81 -4.70 29.75
N ARG A 361 13.72 -3.38 29.99
CA ARG A 361 12.67 -2.51 29.47
C ARG A 361 13.21 -1.63 28.36
N LEU A 362 12.52 -1.60 27.22
CA LEU A 362 12.84 -0.73 26.10
C LEU A 362 11.87 0.45 26.08
N ALA A 363 12.34 1.66 26.33
CA ALA A 363 11.57 2.88 26.18
C ALA A 363 11.63 3.36 24.72
N TYR A 364 10.49 3.35 24.03
CA TYR A 364 10.31 3.90 22.69
C TYR A 364 9.60 5.24 22.78
N ARG A 365 10.34 6.34 22.62
CA ARG A 365 9.81 7.71 22.65
C ARG A 365 9.53 8.19 21.23
N PHE A 366 8.32 8.64 20.97
CA PHE A 366 7.90 9.07 19.62
C PHE A 366 7.11 10.37 19.64
N ALA A 367 7.34 11.22 18.65
CA ALA A 367 6.50 12.40 18.43
C ALA A 367 5.49 12.10 17.31
N ASP A 368 4.22 12.42 17.50
CA ASP A 368 3.22 12.34 16.42
C ASP A 368 3.37 13.58 15.48
N GLY A 369 4.58 13.80 14.92
CA GLY A 369 4.93 14.96 14.09
C GLY A 369 4.81 14.75 12.57
N PRO A 370 4.95 15.81 11.75
CA PRO A 370 5.08 15.69 10.30
C PRO A 370 6.51 15.26 9.90
N GLY A 371 6.69 14.11 9.24
CA GLY A 371 7.97 13.79 8.59
C GLY A 371 8.55 12.36 8.69
N TRP A 372 7.75 11.33 8.97
CA TRP A 372 8.30 10.00 9.30
C TRP A 372 8.54 9.05 8.12
N PHE A 373 8.09 9.41 6.92
CA PHE A 373 8.60 8.82 5.67
C PHE A 373 9.59 9.80 5.07
N THR A 374 10.82 9.78 5.58
CA THR A 374 11.94 10.54 5.03
C THR A 374 13.07 9.58 4.64
N GLY A 375 14.01 10.07 3.84
CA GLY A 375 15.17 9.29 3.44
C GLY A 375 14.81 8.04 2.63
N GLU A 376 15.15 6.86 3.15
CA GLU A 376 14.92 5.60 2.45
C GLU A 376 13.43 5.24 2.35
N ALA A 377 12.66 5.44 3.42
CA ALA A 377 11.23 5.16 3.45
C ALA A 377 10.49 5.93 2.33
N GLU A 378 10.80 7.22 2.19
CA GLU A 378 10.24 8.07 1.12
C GLU A 378 10.57 7.53 -0.27
N ARG A 379 11.85 7.20 -0.51
CA ARG A 379 12.31 6.69 -1.82
C ARG A 379 11.66 5.35 -2.16
N THR A 380 11.56 4.46 -1.19
CA THR A 380 10.93 3.14 -1.36
C THR A 380 9.44 3.29 -1.63
N TRP A 381 8.75 4.14 -0.88
CA TRP A 381 7.32 4.43 -1.06
C TRP A 381 7.02 5.00 -2.45
N ILE A 382 7.69 6.07 -2.85
CA ILE A 382 7.48 6.73 -4.15
C ILE A 382 7.91 5.81 -5.30
N GLY A 383 9.06 5.14 -5.16
CA GLY A 383 9.57 4.21 -6.16
C GLY A 383 8.66 2.99 -6.37
N TRP A 384 8.03 2.49 -5.30
CA TRP A 384 7.05 1.41 -5.40
C TRP A 384 5.77 1.89 -6.10
N LEU A 385 5.15 2.98 -5.63
CA LEU A 385 3.91 3.51 -6.21
C LEU A 385 4.03 3.80 -7.71
N THR A 386 5.10 4.47 -8.10
CA THR A 386 5.34 4.82 -9.52
C THR A 386 5.57 3.59 -10.40
N GLY A 387 5.98 2.47 -9.79
CA GLY A 387 6.17 1.18 -10.45
C GLY A 387 4.92 0.32 -10.54
N LEU A 388 3.84 0.61 -9.81
CA LEU A 388 2.63 -0.23 -9.79
C LEU A 388 1.85 -0.18 -11.10
N VAL A 389 1.83 0.97 -11.76
CA VAL A 389 1.01 1.17 -12.95
C VAL A 389 1.84 1.12 -14.22
N ARG A 390 1.32 0.45 -15.25
CA ARG A 390 1.84 0.57 -16.61
C ARG A 390 1.38 1.90 -17.20
N TRP A 391 2.33 2.80 -17.41
CA TRP A 391 2.07 4.08 -18.05
C TRP A 391 1.79 3.84 -19.54
N SER A 392 0.51 3.86 -19.90
CA SER A 392 0.09 3.91 -21.30
C SER A 392 0.77 5.11 -21.96
N GLY A 393 1.30 4.96 -23.17
CA GLY A 393 1.65 6.13 -23.98
C GLY A 393 0.44 7.06 -24.10
N PRO A 394 0.63 8.37 -24.33
CA PRO A 394 -0.46 9.34 -24.32
C PRO A 394 -1.58 8.86 -25.23
N ALA A 395 -2.65 8.33 -24.63
CA ALA A 395 -3.85 8.03 -25.35
C ALA A 395 -4.31 9.38 -25.91
N ARG A 396 -4.40 9.50 -27.24
CA ARG A 396 -5.16 10.59 -27.83
C ARG A 396 -6.56 10.43 -27.24
N MET A 397 -6.90 11.26 -26.25
CA MET A 397 -8.27 11.40 -25.81
C MET A 397 -9.03 11.91 -27.04
N SER A 398 -9.62 11.01 -27.81
CA SER A 398 -10.67 11.39 -28.74
C SER A 398 -11.84 11.83 -27.86
N PRO A 399 -12.29 13.10 -27.92
CA PRO A 399 -13.34 13.62 -27.05
C PRO A 399 -14.71 12.95 -27.26
N GLU A 400 -14.81 11.96 -28.13
CA GLU A 400 -16.07 11.48 -28.71
C GLU A 400 -16.61 10.18 -28.10
N ARG A 401 -15.94 9.56 -27.13
CA ARG A 401 -16.44 8.35 -26.45
C ARG A 401 -16.74 8.56 -24.98
N VAL A 402 -17.53 9.59 -24.68
CA VAL A 402 -18.41 9.59 -23.51
C VAL A 402 -19.84 9.41 -24.02
N ALA A 403 -20.08 8.33 -24.75
CA ALA A 403 -21.43 7.80 -24.86
C ALA A 403 -21.68 7.04 -23.56
N VAL A 404 -22.61 7.55 -22.76
CA VAL A 404 -23.11 6.92 -21.54
C VAL A 404 -23.62 5.53 -21.88
N THR A 405 -22.78 4.51 -21.75
CA THR A 405 -23.24 3.14 -21.64
C THR A 405 -23.58 2.94 -20.18
N ALA A 406 -24.82 3.26 -19.82
CA ALA A 406 -25.43 2.63 -18.67
C ALA A 406 -25.31 1.12 -18.91
N LEU A 407 -24.54 0.41 -18.08
CA LEU A 407 -24.61 -1.04 -18.02
C LEU A 407 -25.99 -1.37 -17.45
N GLY A 408 -26.99 -1.38 -18.33
CA GLY A 408 -28.27 -2.01 -18.08
C GLY A 408 -27.98 -3.50 -17.88
N VAL A 409 -27.89 -3.91 -16.63
CA VAL A 409 -28.23 -5.28 -16.27
C VAL A 409 -29.72 -5.38 -16.55
N ASP A 410 -30.08 -6.07 -17.64
CA ASP A 410 -31.47 -6.38 -17.95
C ASP A 410 -32.10 -7.06 -16.73
N ALA A 411 -32.94 -6.31 -16.02
CA ALA A 411 -33.88 -6.87 -15.08
C ALA A 411 -34.85 -7.74 -15.89
N PRO A 412 -35.09 -9.01 -15.53
CA PRO A 412 -36.13 -9.78 -16.19
C PRO A 412 -37.48 -9.09 -15.92
N ALA A 413 -38.19 -8.77 -17.00
CA ALA A 413 -39.50 -8.14 -16.93
C ALA A 413 -40.47 -8.97 -16.07
N PRO A 414 -41.29 -8.33 -15.22
CA PRO A 414 -42.27 -9.04 -14.41
C PRO A 414 -43.41 -9.51 -15.30
N GLY A 415 -43.62 -10.84 -15.34
CA GLY A 415 -44.86 -11.43 -15.83
C GLY A 415 -44.77 -12.10 -17.18
N GLN A 416 -44.18 -13.30 -17.22
CA GLN A 416 -44.69 -14.40 -18.03
C GLN A 416 -44.47 -15.73 -17.27
N PRO A 417 -45.49 -16.58 -17.15
CA PRO A 417 -45.36 -17.88 -16.49
C PRO A 417 -44.63 -18.83 -17.45
N SER A 418 -43.51 -19.42 -17.01
CA SER A 418 -42.94 -20.57 -17.70
C SER A 418 -43.34 -21.87 -16.99
N PRO A 419 -43.78 -22.89 -17.75
CA PRO A 419 -44.38 -24.11 -17.23
C PRO A 419 -43.34 -25.20 -16.99
N LEU A 420 -43.83 -26.30 -16.39
CA LEU A 420 -43.22 -27.62 -16.24
C LEU A 420 -42.47 -27.86 -14.92
N ALA A 421 -43.28 -28.31 -13.96
CA ALA A 421 -42.92 -29.32 -13.00
C ALA A 421 -42.24 -30.54 -13.65
N ALA A 422 -41.12 -30.95 -13.08
CA ALA A 422 -40.72 -32.35 -12.99
C ALA A 422 -39.73 -32.50 -11.83
N THR A 423 -40.22 -33.02 -10.71
CA THR A 423 -39.41 -33.64 -9.66
C THR A 423 -38.62 -34.81 -10.26
N PRO A 424 -37.39 -35.07 -9.78
CA PRO A 424 -37.25 -36.34 -9.07
C PRO A 424 -36.42 -36.23 -7.78
N SER A 425 -36.99 -36.87 -6.78
CA SER A 425 -36.39 -37.41 -5.56
C SER A 425 -35.05 -38.15 -5.78
N GLY A 426 -34.06 -37.83 -4.94
CA GLY A 426 -32.79 -38.57 -4.77
C GLY A 426 -31.99 -38.00 -3.58
N PRO A 427 -31.22 -38.82 -2.84
CA PRO A 427 -31.18 -38.77 -1.38
C PRO A 427 -30.18 -37.79 -0.76
N ALA A 428 -30.49 -37.40 0.47
CA ALA A 428 -29.71 -36.53 1.35
C ALA A 428 -28.33 -37.13 1.69
N VAL A 429 -27.29 -36.32 1.51
CA VAL A 429 -25.94 -36.57 2.03
C VAL A 429 -25.86 -36.00 3.46
N PRO A 430 -25.41 -36.78 4.47
CA PRO A 430 -25.39 -36.32 5.85
C PRO A 430 -24.27 -35.31 6.11
N ALA A 431 -24.58 -34.32 6.93
CA ALA A 431 -23.64 -33.34 7.47
C ALA A 431 -22.52 -34.04 8.24
N SER A 432 -21.28 -33.88 7.77
CA SER A 432 -20.09 -34.31 8.49
C SER A 432 -19.92 -33.47 9.76
N THR A 433 -20.04 -34.15 10.88
CA THR A 433 -19.82 -33.70 12.25
C THR A 433 -18.33 -33.47 12.47
N TRP A 434 -17.91 -32.22 12.69
CA TRP A 434 -16.61 -31.94 13.27
C TRP A 434 -16.66 -32.22 14.77
N GLY A 435 -15.86 -33.19 15.20
CA GLY A 435 -15.87 -33.76 16.54
C GLY A 435 -15.46 -32.78 17.65
N ARG A 436 -16.15 -32.91 18.78
CA ARG A 436 -15.70 -32.43 20.09
C ARG A 436 -14.36 -33.08 20.47
N PRO A 437 -13.40 -32.33 21.04
CA PRO A 437 -12.28 -32.94 21.73
C PRO A 437 -12.74 -33.56 23.07
N PRO A 438 -12.08 -34.63 23.54
CA PRO A 438 -12.48 -35.39 24.72
C PRO A 438 -12.16 -34.65 26.03
N GLY A 439 -12.91 -35.05 27.06
CA GLY A 439 -13.03 -34.36 28.34
C GLY A 439 -11.78 -34.29 29.21
N VAL A 440 -11.84 -33.31 30.10
CA VAL A 440 -11.08 -33.24 31.35
C VAL A 440 -12.04 -33.69 32.45
N GLY A 441 -11.60 -34.65 33.26
CA GLY A 441 -12.32 -35.13 34.44
C GLY A 441 -12.22 -34.19 35.64
#